data_AF-A0AAV0XU12-F1
#
_entry.id   AF-A0AAV0XU12-F1
#
_cell.length_a   1.000
_cell.length_b   1.000
_cell.length_c   1.000
_cell.angle_alpha   90.00
_cell.angle_beta   90.00
_cell.angle_gamma   90.00
#
_symmetry.space_group_name_H-M   'P 1'
#
loop_
_entity.id
_entity.type
_entity.pdbx_description
1 polymer ?
#
loop_
_entity_poly.entity_id
_entity_poly.type
_entity_poly.pdbx_seq_one_letter_code
_entity_poly.pdbx_strand_id
1 'polypeptide(L)'
;MEKKCSIQQLTEEKEIQKKGAICLQNCTYSIVHEVAMTMGMHIVKPEGSWDLWWCTTPMDFKKAKTLKKYQKTNHFLGMSEICRKDSLARNLNTMSNSFRDDYNFYPMTWYLPSE
;
A
#
# COMPACT_ATOMS: atom_id res chain seq x y z
N MET A 1 -37.24 37.99 -30.92
CA MET A 1 -37.32 36.79 -30.06
C MET A 1 -36.82 35.63 -30.89
N GLU A 2 -35.51 35.37 -30.90
CA GLU A 2 -34.93 34.21 -31.59
C GLU A 2 -33.48 33.98 -31.15
N LYS A 3 -33.12 32.70 -31.12
CA LYS A 3 -32.20 32.04 -30.18
C LYS A 3 -30.72 32.34 -30.47
N LYS A 4 -29.97 32.83 -29.48
CA LYS A 4 -28.51 32.69 -29.47
C LYS A 4 -28.15 31.28 -28.99
N CYS A 5 -27.39 30.60 -29.84
CA CYS A 5 -26.93 29.22 -29.73
C CYS A 5 -26.02 29.01 -28.50
N SER A 6 -26.26 27.90 -27.80
CA SER A 6 -25.74 27.50 -26.48
C SER A 6 -24.25 27.09 -26.45
N ILE A 7 -23.38 27.75 -27.20
CA ILE A 7 -21.96 27.35 -27.38
C ILE A 7 -21.02 28.10 -26.42
N GLN A 8 -21.42 28.32 -25.16
CA GLN A 8 -20.56 28.98 -24.17
C GLN A 8 -20.46 28.25 -22.82
N GLN A 9 -20.83 26.96 -22.74
CA GLN A 9 -20.80 26.22 -21.46
C GLN A 9 -20.09 24.86 -21.51
N LEU A 10 -19.18 24.61 -22.45
CA LEU A 10 -18.49 23.31 -22.57
C LEU A 10 -16.98 23.42 -22.60
N THR A 11 -16.38 24.08 -21.61
CA THR A 11 -15.03 23.75 -21.10
C THR A 11 -14.90 24.28 -19.67
N GLU A 12 -15.81 23.89 -18.79
CA GLU A 12 -15.43 23.83 -17.37
C GLU A 12 -14.58 22.57 -17.23
N GLU A 13 -13.26 22.72 -17.36
CA GLU A 13 -12.33 21.75 -16.76
C GLU A 13 -12.73 21.67 -15.30
N LYS A 14 -13.52 20.65 -14.93
CA LYS A 14 -13.86 20.39 -13.54
C LYS A 14 -12.54 20.28 -12.81
N GLU A 15 -12.20 21.29 -12.00
CA GLU A 15 -11.07 21.19 -11.09
C GLU A 15 -11.25 19.88 -10.34
N ILE A 16 -10.35 18.92 -10.61
CA ILE A 16 -10.36 17.64 -9.93
C ILE A 16 -10.11 17.99 -8.47
N GLN A 17 -11.18 17.94 -7.67
CA GLN A 17 -11.15 18.24 -6.25
C GLN A 17 -10.00 17.44 -5.64
N LYS A 18 -9.00 18.12 -5.08
CA LYS A 18 -7.73 17.50 -4.62
C LYS A 18 -8.03 16.41 -3.61
N LYS A 19 -7.92 15.14 -4.02
CA LYS A 19 -8.29 13.98 -3.18
C LYS A 19 -7.17 13.49 -2.27
N GLY A 20 -5.96 14.03 -2.41
CA GLY A 20 -4.81 13.76 -1.54
C GLY A 20 -3.49 13.70 -2.31
N ALA A 21 -2.39 13.71 -1.58
CA ALA A 21 -1.04 13.60 -2.12
C ALA A 21 -0.48 12.18 -1.90
N ILE A 22 0.13 11.61 -2.95
CA ILE A 22 0.72 10.28 -2.95
C ILE A 22 2.22 10.33 -3.27
N CYS A 23 3.02 9.66 -2.45
CA CYS A 23 4.42 9.40 -2.73
C CYS A 23 4.55 8.00 -3.36
N LEU A 24 5.10 7.94 -4.57
CA LEU A 24 5.36 6.70 -5.32
C LEU A 24 6.86 6.38 -5.40
N GLN A 25 7.66 6.95 -4.50
CA GLN A 25 9.09 6.65 -4.42
C GLN A 25 9.27 5.16 -4.08
N ASN A 26 10.11 4.48 -4.86
CA ASN A 26 10.34 3.04 -4.80
C ASN A 26 9.10 2.23 -5.21
N CYS A 27 8.25 2.77 -6.09
CA CYS A 27 7.27 2.03 -6.85
C CYS A 27 7.72 1.97 -8.32
N THR A 28 7.93 0.76 -8.85
CA THR A 28 8.32 0.56 -10.26
C THR A 28 7.16 0.19 -11.17
N TYR A 29 5.97 -0.01 -10.62
CA TYR A 29 4.80 -0.49 -11.35
C TYR A 29 3.99 0.67 -11.94
N SER A 30 3.96 0.77 -13.28
CA SER A 30 3.25 1.84 -14.01
C SER A 30 1.76 1.91 -13.66
N ILE A 31 1.12 0.76 -13.44
CA ILE A 31 -0.30 0.70 -13.09
C ILE A 31 -0.64 1.48 -11.81
N VAL A 32 0.29 1.55 -10.84
CA VAL A 32 0.07 2.31 -9.61
C VAL A 32 0.08 3.82 -9.89
N HIS A 33 0.90 4.27 -10.84
CA HIS A 33 0.90 5.65 -11.30
C HIS A 33 -0.39 5.99 -12.06
N GLU A 34 -0.82 5.12 -12.96
CA GLU A 34 -2.07 5.31 -13.73
C GLU A 34 -3.30 5.39 -12.83
N VAL A 35 -3.39 4.50 -11.83
CA VAL A 35 -4.47 4.50 -10.84
C VAL A 35 -4.42 5.78 -9.99
N ALA A 36 -3.25 6.19 -9.52
CA ALA A 36 -3.11 7.44 -8.77
C ALA A 36 -3.58 8.67 -9.56
N MET A 37 -3.23 8.76 -10.84
CA MET A 37 -3.68 9.83 -11.74
C MET A 37 -5.19 9.77 -11.96
N THR A 38 -5.74 8.58 -12.21
CA THR A 38 -7.18 8.36 -12.40
C THR A 38 -7.99 8.73 -11.15
N MET A 39 -7.42 8.49 -9.96
CA MET A 39 -8.01 8.89 -8.69
C MET A 39 -7.89 10.39 -8.38
N GLY A 40 -7.19 11.16 -9.22
CA GLY A 40 -6.97 12.59 -9.00
C GLY A 40 -6.00 12.90 -7.87
N MET A 41 -5.07 11.98 -7.57
CA MET A 41 -4.05 12.19 -6.54
C MET A 41 -2.84 12.93 -7.12
N HIS A 42 -2.23 13.78 -6.30
CA HIS A 42 -1.00 14.46 -6.68
C HIS A 42 0.23 13.63 -6.33
N ILE A 43 1.02 13.26 -7.34
CA ILE A 43 2.27 12.55 -7.13
C ILE A 43 3.31 13.54 -6.59
N VAL A 44 3.83 13.27 -5.39
CA VAL A 44 4.80 14.12 -4.70
C VAL A 44 6.08 13.34 -4.38
N LYS A 45 7.17 14.07 -4.15
CA LYS A 45 8.44 13.51 -3.69
C LYS A 45 8.38 13.18 -2.18
N PRO A 46 9.26 12.30 -1.66
CA PRO A 46 9.30 11.94 -0.24
C PRO A 46 9.47 13.12 0.73
N GLU A 47 10.16 14.17 0.29
CA GLU A 47 10.42 15.38 1.07
C GLU A 47 9.21 16.32 1.12
N GLY A 48 8.21 16.09 0.25
CA GLY A 48 6.97 16.86 0.21
C GLY A 48 5.96 16.44 1.29
N SER A 49 4.85 17.17 1.37
CA SER A 49 3.70 16.75 2.17
C SER A 49 2.89 15.70 1.41
N TRP A 50 2.88 14.47 1.91
CA TRP A 50 2.14 13.34 1.36
C TRP A 50 1.18 12.75 2.39
N ASP A 51 0.08 12.17 1.91
CA ASP A 51 -0.95 11.50 2.70
C ASP A 51 -0.82 9.98 2.61
N LEU A 52 -0.46 9.48 1.42
CA LEU A 52 -0.22 8.05 1.16
C LEU A 52 1.20 7.85 0.61
N TRP A 53 1.96 6.92 1.17
CA TRP A 53 3.18 6.42 0.55
C TRP A 53 2.95 4.99 0.07
N TRP A 54 3.01 4.79 -1.24
CA TRP A 54 3.00 3.47 -1.84
C TRP A 54 4.42 3.04 -2.24
N CYS A 55 4.89 1.92 -1.70
CA CYS A 55 6.20 1.37 -2.00
C CYS A 55 6.13 -0.14 -2.25
N THR A 56 7.06 -0.67 -3.03
CA THR A 56 7.16 -2.14 -3.26
C THR A 56 7.82 -2.83 -2.08
N THR A 57 8.90 -2.23 -1.57
CA THR A 57 9.62 -2.75 -0.41
C THR A 57 8.94 -2.32 0.89
N PRO A 58 8.80 -3.23 1.88
CA PRO A 58 8.28 -2.88 3.19
C PRO A 58 9.06 -1.73 3.86
N MET A 59 8.34 -0.90 4.61
CA MET A 59 8.93 0.18 5.38
C MET A 59 9.63 -0.34 6.65
N ASP A 60 10.82 0.19 6.95
CA ASP A 60 11.51 -0.09 8.21
C ASP A 60 10.77 0.55 9.41
N PHE A 61 10.85 -0.11 10.58
CA PHE A 61 10.28 0.34 11.84
C PHE A 61 10.71 1.77 12.21
N LYS A 62 11.96 2.15 11.92
CA LYS A 62 12.46 3.51 12.21
C LYS A 62 11.66 4.58 11.45
N LYS A 63 11.40 4.34 10.16
CA LYS A 63 10.60 5.26 9.33
C LYS A 63 9.14 5.23 9.77
N ALA A 64 8.60 4.06 10.06
CA ALA A 64 7.21 3.93 10.46
C ALA A 64 6.87 4.67 11.77
N LYS A 65 7.82 4.74 12.72
CA LYS A 65 7.68 5.54 13.95
C LYS A 65 7.58 7.04 13.71
N THR A 66 8.08 7.53 12.58
CA THR A 66 8.05 8.96 12.21
C THR A 66 6.78 9.37 11.48
N LEU A 67 5.89 8.42 11.18
CA LEU A 67 4.63 8.68 10.47
C LEU A 67 3.70 9.55 11.30
N LYS A 68 3.09 10.54 10.64
CA LYS A 68 2.01 11.34 11.23
C LYS A 68 0.70 10.56 11.23
N LYS A 69 -0.22 10.89 12.13
CA LYS A 69 -1.50 10.17 12.29
C LYS A 69 -2.34 10.07 11.00
N TYR A 70 -2.27 11.09 10.14
CA TYR A 70 -2.99 11.13 8.87
C TYR A 70 -2.31 10.33 7.76
N GLN A 71 -1.00 10.08 7.89
CA GLN A 71 -0.21 9.40 6.87
C GLN A 71 -0.50 7.91 6.85
N LYS A 72 -0.57 7.35 5.64
CA LYS A 72 -0.83 5.93 5.40
C LYS A 72 0.26 5.33 4.52
N THR A 73 0.48 4.03 4.72
CA THR A 73 1.43 3.21 3.94
C THR A 73 0.73 1.92 3.53
N ASN A 74 1.12 1.34 2.40
CA ASN A 74 0.56 0.07 1.90
C ASN A 74 1.16 -1.19 2.56
N HIS A 75 2.10 -1.03 3.49
CA HIS A 75 2.72 -2.12 4.24
C HIS A 75 2.42 -1.99 5.73
N PHE A 76 2.01 -3.10 6.36
CA PHE A 76 1.96 -3.23 7.81
C PHE A 76 3.34 -3.60 8.37
N LEU A 77 3.62 -3.15 9.58
CA LEU A 77 4.83 -3.54 10.32
C LEU A 77 4.70 -4.98 10.80
N GLY A 78 5.81 -5.72 10.76
CA GLY A 78 5.84 -7.13 11.20
C GLY A 78 5.23 -8.13 10.22
N MET A 79 4.80 -7.72 9.02
CA MET A 79 4.31 -8.65 7.99
C MET A 79 5.34 -9.72 7.60
N SER A 80 6.62 -9.48 7.87
CA SER A 80 7.68 -10.48 7.69
C SER A 80 7.42 -11.78 8.44
N GLU A 81 6.66 -11.74 9.54
CA GLU A 81 6.32 -12.92 10.35
C GLU A 81 5.50 -13.96 9.58
N ILE A 82 4.75 -13.53 8.57
CA ILE A 82 3.96 -14.42 7.70
C ILE A 82 4.47 -14.44 6.25
N CYS A 83 5.15 -13.39 5.79
CA CYS A 83 5.63 -13.29 4.42
C CYS A 83 6.99 -13.98 4.20
N ARG A 84 7.84 -14.08 5.23
CA ARG A 84 9.11 -14.81 5.12
C ARG A 84 8.88 -16.28 5.46
N LYS A 85 9.40 -17.19 4.63
CA LYS A 85 9.19 -18.63 4.79
C LYS A 85 9.73 -19.18 6.11
N ASP A 86 10.86 -18.66 6.59
CA ASP A 86 11.48 -19.07 7.85
C ASP A 86 10.66 -18.65 9.08
N SER A 87 10.24 -17.38 9.14
CA SER A 87 9.35 -16.90 10.20
C SER A 87 7.99 -17.58 10.14
N LEU A 88 7.42 -17.72 8.93
CA LEU A 88 6.15 -18.40 8.71
C LEU A 88 6.20 -19.84 9.19
N ALA A 89 7.27 -20.59 8.85
CA ALA A 89 7.41 -21.98 9.27
C ALA A 89 7.48 -22.10 10.80
N ARG A 90 8.26 -21.25 11.47
CA ARG A 90 8.32 -21.21 12.93
C ARG A 90 6.95 -20.95 13.56
N ASN A 91 6.27 -19.90 13.08
CA ASN A 91 4.98 -19.48 13.62
C ASN A 91 3.90 -20.55 13.38
N LEU A 92 3.87 -21.16 12.18
CA LEU A 92 2.91 -22.21 11.85
C LEU A 92 3.25 -23.55 12.52
N ASN A 93 4.52 -23.89 12.77
CA ASN A 93 4.88 -25.06 13.58
C ASN A 93 4.31 -24.91 15.00
N THR A 94 4.43 -23.73 15.62
CA THR A 94 3.83 -23.47 16.94
C THR A 94 2.31 -23.59 16.93
N MET A 95 1.65 -23.02 15.91
CA MET A 95 0.19 -23.07 15.81
C MET A 95 -0.32 -24.48 15.48
N SER A 96 0.31 -25.18 14.54
CA SER A 96 -0.02 -26.56 14.18
C SER A 96 0.13 -27.50 15.38
N ASN A 97 1.17 -27.33 16.21
CA ASN A 97 1.34 -28.13 17.41
C ASN A 97 0.22 -27.92 18.46
N SER A 98 -0.29 -26.69 18.57
CA SER A 98 -1.29 -26.31 19.57
C SER A 98 -2.74 -26.54 19.09
N PHE A 99 -2.99 -26.36 17.79
CA PHE A 99 -4.31 -26.35 17.16
C PHE A 99 -4.28 -27.17 15.87
N ARG A 100 -4.03 -28.48 16.00
CA ARG A 100 -3.78 -29.38 14.85
C ARG A 100 -4.92 -29.40 13.83
N ASP A 101 -6.17 -29.42 14.29
CA ASP A 101 -7.35 -29.53 13.43
C ASP A 101 -7.57 -28.26 12.59
N ASP A 102 -7.28 -27.09 13.16
CA ASP A 102 -7.44 -25.80 12.49
C ASP A 102 -6.27 -25.47 11.55
N TYR A 103 -5.08 -26.02 11.83
CA TYR A 103 -3.83 -25.75 11.10
C TYR A 103 -3.34 -26.96 10.27
N ASN A 104 -4.25 -27.85 9.87
CA ASN A 104 -3.95 -29.01 9.01
C ASN A 104 -3.67 -28.65 7.54
N PHE A 105 -3.90 -27.40 7.14
CA PHE A 105 -3.61 -26.89 5.79
C PHE A 105 -2.10 -26.67 5.56
N TYR A 106 -1.32 -26.60 6.63
CA TYR A 106 0.10 -26.29 6.58
C TYR A 106 0.93 -27.59 6.59
N PRO A 107 1.82 -27.79 5.61
CA PRO A 107 2.69 -28.97 5.59
C PRO A 107 3.77 -28.88 6.66
N MET A 108 4.15 -30.04 7.22
CA MET A 108 5.29 -30.14 8.13
C MET A 108 6.54 -29.56 7.46
N THR A 109 7.13 -28.54 8.07
CA THR A 109 8.28 -27.81 7.53
C THR A 109 9.35 -27.65 8.59
N TRP A 110 10.60 -27.87 8.19
CA TRP A 110 11.79 -27.70 9.04
C TRP A 110 12.56 -26.44 8.63
N TYR A 111 13.10 -25.70 9.61
CA TYR A 111 13.89 -24.49 9.35
C TYR A 111 15.35 -24.67 9.83
N LEU A 112 16.20 -25.11 8.89
CA LEU A 112 17.60 -25.38 9.17
C LEU A 112 18.42 -24.08 9.31
N PRO A 113 19.48 -24.03 10.15
CA PRO A 113 20.06 -25.14 10.94
C PRO A 113 19.57 -25.17 12.40
N SER A 114 18.55 -24.38 12.74
CA SER A 114 18.15 -24.17 14.13
C SER A 114 17.19 -25.23 14.65
N GLU A 115 16.66 -26.07 13.77
CA GLU A 115 16.09 -27.39 14.09
C GLU A 115 17.12 -28.51 13.84
#